data_AF-X1PHA7-F1
#
_entry.id   AF-X1PHA7-F1
#
_cell.length_a   1.000
_cell.length_b   1.000
_cell.length_c   1.000
_cell.angle_alpha   90.00
_cell.angle_beta   90.00
_cell.angle_gamma   90.00
#
_symmetry.space_group_name_H-M   'P 1'
#
loop_
_entity.id
_entity.type
_entity.pdbx_description
1 polymer ?
#
loop_
_entity_poly.entity_id
_entity_poly.type
_entity_poly.pdbx_seq_one_letter_code
_entity_poly.pdbx_strand_id
1 'polypeptide(L)'
;DLDAEHADLGTKIIPGKVFSDQKFTSQEFSASGKVLKEEKATGIIRVYNAYSTSARTLIPSRFVSAEGKLFRSVKKIVIPGGRYEKGKFIPGEMDVEVQAAEAGPDYNIGPSTFALPALAGTSLYTAIYGRSFSPMTGGFKGEVSQVTQEDLEKAENVLAEELKKESREFLKSTLPTDFVLLDKTISQEIVEIDSSVEAGVEVESFNLQIKVKSEGLGFKKSDMENFAKNCISLDIPEGKKIQEESLEINYSSESIDLESG
;
A
#
# COMPACT_ATOMS: atom_id res chain seq x y z
N ASP A 1 1.97 14.72 40.10
CA ASP A 1 0.84 14.02 40.70
C ASP A 1 -0.46 14.40 40.00
N LEU A 2 -1.09 13.41 39.38
CA LEU A 2 -2.36 13.54 38.66
C LEU A 2 -3.59 13.52 39.57
N ASP A 3 -3.45 13.00 40.79
CA ASP A 3 -4.52 12.83 41.77
C ASP A 3 -4.60 13.99 42.77
N ALA A 4 -3.57 14.84 42.80
CA ALA A 4 -3.54 16.02 43.66
C ALA A 4 -4.51 17.12 43.16
N GLU A 5 -5.48 17.52 43.98
CA GLU A 5 -6.38 18.65 43.66
C GLU A 5 -5.72 20.01 43.90
N HIS A 6 -4.73 20.07 44.81
CA HIS A 6 -4.05 21.29 45.24
C HIS A 6 -2.55 21.04 45.47
N ALA A 7 -1.74 22.10 45.36
CA ALA A 7 -0.32 22.01 45.70
C ALA A 7 -0.12 21.84 47.21
N ASP A 8 0.70 20.87 47.59
CA ASP A 8 1.03 20.56 48.98
C ASP A 8 2.52 20.79 49.25
N LEU A 9 2.80 21.74 50.13
CA LEU A 9 4.15 22.15 50.52
C LEU A 9 4.86 21.12 51.42
N GLY A 10 4.11 20.37 52.23
CA GLY A 10 4.67 19.38 53.15
C GLY A 10 5.19 18.15 52.41
N THR A 11 4.46 17.72 51.39
CA THR A 11 4.81 16.57 50.54
C THR A 11 5.52 16.96 49.25
N LYS A 12 5.62 18.27 48.96
CA LYS A 12 6.23 18.85 47.75
C LYS A 12 5.54 18.42 46.44
N ILE A 13 4.21 18.38 46.47
CA ILE A 13 3.38 17.90 45.35
C ILE A 13 2.69 19.09 44.66
N ILE A 14 2.61 19.04 43.33
CA ILE A 14 1.86 20.00 42.51
C ILE A 14 0.90 19.22 41.59
N PRO A 15 -0.36 19.68 41.44
CA PRO A 15 -1.33 19.11 40.50
C PRO A 15 -0.84 19.11 39.06
N GLY A 16 -0.83 17.93 38.44
CA GLY A 16 -0.62 17.74 37.02
C GLY A 16 -1.95 17.52 36.29
N LYS A 17 -1.96 17.76 34.99
CA LYS A 17 -3.07 17.45 34.09
C LYS A 17 -2.54 16.87 32.79
N VAL A 18 -3.11 15.75 32.36
CA VAL A 18 -2.83 15.16 31.04
C VAL A 18 -3.60 15.94 29.97
N PHE A 19 -2.88 16.32 28.92
CA PHE A 19 -3.42 16.81 27.67
C PHE A 19 -3.15 15.76 26.59
N SER A 20 -4.14 15.49 25.76
CA SER A 20 -4.03 14.44 24.74
C SER A 20 -4.62 14.89 23.41
N ASP A 21 -4.02 14.45 22.32
CA ASP A 21 -4.58 14.55 20.98
C ASP A 21 -4.35 13.28 20.18
N GLN A 22 -5.15 13.13 19.12
CA GLN A 22 -4.95 12.10 18.11
C GLN A 22 -4.98 12.76 16.74
N LYS A 23 -3.98 12.46 15.94
CA LYS A 23 -3.84 12.96 14.58
C LYS A 23 -3.55 11.79 13.66
N PHE A 24 -3.93 11.94 12.40
CA PHE A 24 -3.60 10.99 11.35
C PHE A 24 -3.10 11.75 10.13
N THR A 25 -2.21 11.12 9.38
CA THR A 25 -1.75 11.61 8.08
C THR A 25 -1.70 10.44 7.09
N SER A 26 -1.85 10.75 5.80
CA SER A 26 -1.75 9.77 4.73
C SER A 26 -1.02 10.37 3.55
N GLN A 27 -0.12 9.58 2.97
CA GLN A 27 0.68 9.98 1.82
C GLN A 27 0.89 8.81 0.87
N GLU A 28 1.09 9.13 -0.41
CA GLU A 28 1.48 8.19 -1.44
C GLU A 28 3.01 8.06 -1.51
N PHE A 29 3.49 6.82 -1.59
CA PHE A 29 4.91 6.46 -1.74
C PHE A 29 5.11 5.63 -3.00
N SER A 30 6.28 5.76 -3.62
CA SER A 30 6.64 4.97 -4.80
C SER A 30 7.27 3.65 -4.40
N ALA A 31 6.91 2.57 -5.09
CA ALA A 31 7.54 1.26 -4.94
C ALA A 31 8.93 1.26 -5.59
N SER A 32 9.96 0.88 -4.83
CA SER A 32 11.34 0.87 -5.33
C SER A 32 11.80 -0.49 -5.86
N GLY A 33 11.18 -1.58 -5.42
CA GLY A 33 11.48 -2.93 -5.86
C GLY A 33 11.22 -3.12 -7.35
N LYS A 34 12.02 -3.97 -7.98
CA LYS A 34 11.87 -4.38 -9.38
C LYS A 34 11.83 -5.89 -9.46
N VAL A 35 10.81 -6.41 -10.14
CA VAL A 35 10.66 -7.85 -10.40
C VAL A 35 10.44 -8.08 -11.90
N LEU A 36 11.06 -9.14 -12.43
CA LEU A 36 10.83 -9.56 -13.80
C LEU A 36 9.45 -10.21 -13.90
N LYS A 37 8.56 -9.63 -14.71
CA LYS A 37 7.24 -10.16 -15.01
C LYS A 37 7.21 -10.70 -16.43
N GLU A 38 6.73 -11.93 -16.57
CA GLU A 38 6.61 -12.63 -17.84
C GLU A 38 5.16 -13.14 -18.02
N GLU A 39 4.42 -12.51 -18.92
CA GLU A 39 3.05 -12.89 -19.25
C GLU A 39 2.94 -13.32 -20.71
N LYS A 40 2.10 -14.32 -20.95
CA LYS A 40 1.87 -14.88 -22.27
C LYS A 40 0.59 -14.29 -22.85
N ALA A 41 0.66 -13.84 -24.10
CA ALA A 41 -0.53 -13.35 -24.77
C ALA A 41 -1.59 -14.45 -24.88
N THR A 42 -2.85 -14.07 -24.71
CA THR A 42 -4.00 -14.96 -24.84
C THR A 42 -5.00 -14.38 -25.83
N GLY A 43 -5.90 -15.22 -26.31
CA GLY A 43 -7.04 -14.79 -27.10
C GLY A 43 -7.81 -15.96 -27.67
N ILE A 44 -8.76 -15.63 -28.54
CA ILE A 44 -9.70 -16.60 -29.10
C ILE A 44 -9.44 -16.78 -30.59
N ILE A 45 -9.32 -18.03 -31.01
CA ILE A 45 -9.24 -18.45 -32.41
C ILE A 45 -10.50 -19.26 -32.74
N ARG A 46 -11.21 -18.87 -33.79
CA ARG A 46 -12.21 -19.71 -34.43
C ARG A 46 -11.52 -20.74 -35.32
N VAL A 47 -11.62 -22.01 -34.97
CA VAL A 47 -11.04 -23.11 -35.74
C VAL A 47 -12.09 -23.71 -36.64
N TYR A 48 -11.78 -23.83 -37.93
CA TYR A 48 -12.65 -24.34 -38.97
C TYR A 48 -12.26 -25.75 -39.38
N ASN A 49 -13.26 -26.58 -39.62
CA ASN A 49 -13.14 -27.87 -40.28
C ASN A 49 -13.82 -27.77 -41.65
N ALA A 50 -13.04 -27.41 -42.66
CA ALA A 50 -13.46 -27.35 -44.05
C ALA A 50 -13.19 -28.67 -44.81
N TYR A 51 -12.86 -29.76 -44.10
CA TYR A 51 -12.43 -31.02 -44.72
C TYR A 51 -13.55 -32.04 -44.93
N SER A 52 -14.42 -32.24 -43.93
CA SER A 52 -15.46 -33.27 -43.99
C SER A 52 -16.68 -32.90 -43.15
N THR A 53 -17.78 -33.65 -43.34
CA THR A 53 -18.99 -33.54 -42.52
C THR A 53 -18.88 -34.24 -41.17
N SER A 54 -17.75 -34.91 -40.88
CA SER A 54 -17.49 -35.54 -39.60
C SER A 54 -16.79 -34.59 -38.63
N ALA A 55 -17.18 -34.64 -37.36
CA ALA A 55 -16.48 -33.93 -36.30
C ALA A 55 -15.05 -34.44 -36.13
N ARG A 56 -14.14 -33.56 -35.74
CA ARG A 56 -12.74 -33.90 -35.51
C ARG A 56 -12.30 -33.42 -34.13
N THR A 57 -11.71 -34.35 -33.40
CA THR A 57 -11.04 -34.05 -32.14
C THR A 57 -9.63 -33.55 -32.44
N LEU A 58 -9.24 -32.43 -31.84
CA LEU A 58 -7.85 -32.02 -31.70
C LEU A 58 -7.46 -32.09 -30.23
N ILE A 59 -6.34 -32.76 -29.93
CA ILE A 59 -5.66 -32.64 -28.64
C ILE A 59 -5.11 -31.21 -28.48
N PRO A 60 -4.60 -30.80 -27.30
CA PRO A 60 -3.85 -29.55 -27.16
C PRO A 60 -2.89 -29.35 -28.34
N SER A 61 -3.21 -28.38 -29.19
CA SER A 61 -2.66 -28.26 -30.54
C SER A 61 -1.90 -26.96 -30.70
N ARG A 62 -0.96 -26.96 -31.65
CA ARG A 62 -0.16 -25.79 -32.03
C ARG A 62 -0.83 -25.05 -33.18
N PHE A 63 -0.92 -23.74 -33.04
CA PHE A 63 -1.46 -22.81 -34.02
C PHE A 63 -0.39 -21.77 -34.34
N VAL A 64 0.02 -21.65 -35.59
CA VAL A 64 1.03 -20.68 -36.03
C VAL A 64 0.34 -19.58 -36.82
N SER A 65 0.45 -18.34 -36.36
CA SER A 65 -0.12 -17.17 -37.02
C SER A 65 0.54 -16.91 -38.38
N ALA A 66 -0.07 -16.05 -39.20
CA ALA A 66 0.53 -15.62 -40.47
C ALA A 66 1.92 -14.95 -40.29
N GLU A 67 2.16 -14.36 -39.12
CA GLU A 67 3.43 -13.74 -38.72
C GLU A 67 4.40 -14.74 -38.06
N GLY A 68 4.08 -16.03 -38.05
CA GLY A 68 4.94 -17.08 -37.51
C GLY A 68 4.89 -17.23 -35.98
N LYS A 69 4.01 -16.50 -35.27
CA LYS A 69 3.89 -16.59 -33.81
C LYS A 69 3.12 -17.84 -33.40
N LEU A 70 3.67 -18.60 -32.46
CA LEU A 70 3.12 -19.89 -32.02
C LEU A 70 2.18 -19.74 -30.82
N PHE A 71 0.96 -20.23 -30.97
CA PHE A 71 -0.05 -20.33 -29.92
C PHE A 71 -0.44 -21.79 -29.68
N ARG A 72 -1.01 -22.07 -28.51
CA ARG A 72 -1.42 -23.42 -28.10
C ARG A 72 -2.82 -23.39 -27.50
N SER A 73 -3.66 -24.35 -27.87
CA SER A 73 -4.88 -24.60 -27.10
C SER A 73 -4.53 -25.32 -25.80
N VAL A 74 -5.07 -24.86 -24.68
CA VAL A 74 -4.80 -25.47 -23.35
C VAL A 74 -5.59 -26.77 -23.18
N LYS A 75 -6.74 -26.86 -23.83
CA LYS A 75 -7.68 -27.98 -23.72
C LYS A 75 -7.80 -28.73 -25.05
N LYS A 76 -8.25 -29.99 -24.94
CA LYS A 76 -8.76 -30.77 -26.07
C LYS A 76 -10.01 -30.07 -26.63
N ILE A 77 -10.11 -30.00 -27.94
CA ILE A 77 -11.24 -29.39 -28.66
C ILE A 77 -11.86 -30.40 -29.62
N VAL A 78 -13.18 -30.30 -29.80
CA VAL A 78 -13.91 -31.08 -30.79
C VAL A 78 -14.54 -30.10 -31.75
N ILE A 79 -14.00 -30.04 -32.96
CA ILE A 79 -14.50 -29.16 -34.01
C ILE A 79 -15.59 -29.93 -34.76
N PRO A 80 -16.82 -29.39 -34.88
CA PRO A 80 -17.88 -30.01 -35.67
C PRO A 80 -17.45 -30.27 -37.11
N GLY A 81 -18.12 -31.21 -37.76
CA GLY A 81 -18.00 -31.35 -39.22
C GLY A 81 -18.70 -30.19 -39.93
N GLY A 82 -18.32 -29.94 -41.18
CA GLY A 82 -19.07 -29.03 -42.05
C GLY A 82 -20.40 -29.62 -42.51
N ARG A 83 -21.19 -28.82 -43.21
CA ARG A 83 -22.49 -29.21 -43.77
C ARG A 83 -22.72 -28.58 -45.13
N TYR A 84 -23.60 -29.18 -45.93
CA TYR A 84 -24.02 -28.59 -47.19
C TYR A 84 -25.31 -27.79 -46.99
N GLU A 85 -25.31 -26.54 -47.42
CA GLU A 85 -26.51 -25.69 -47.51
C GLU A 85 -26.63 -25.17 -48.94
N LYS A 86 -27.77 -25.44 -49.59
CA LYS A 86 -28.05 -25.02 -50.98
C LYS A 86 -26.93 -25.40 -51.97
N GLY A 87 -26.34 -26.58 -51.79
CA GLY A 87 -25.24 -27.09 -52.61
C GLY A 87 -23.85 -26.51 -52.30
N LYS A 88 -23.74 -25.56 -51.36
CA LYS A 88 -22.47 -25.00 -50.89
C LYS A 88 -22.03 -25.66 -49.59
N PHE A 89 -20.74 -26.01 -49.50
CA PHE A 89 -20.17 -26.51 -48.26
C PHE A 89 -19.88 -25.37 -47.28
N ILE A 90 -20.41 -25.48 -46.06
CA ILE A 90 -20.18 -24.58 -44.94
C ILE A 90 -19.32 -25.31 -43.91
N PRO A 91 -18.10 -24.83 -43.61
CA PRO A 91 -17.24 -25.46 -42.62
C PRO A 91 -17.88 -25.54 -41.24
N GLY A 92 -17.54 -26.58 -40.49
CA GLY A 92 -17.81 -26.62 -39.05
C GLY A 92 -16.84 -25.68 -38.34
N GLU A 93 -17.27 -25.03 -37.27
CA GLU A 93 -16.44 -24.07 -36.55
C GLU A 93 -16.57 -24.22 -35.04
N MET A 94 -15.53 -23.84 -34.31
CA MET A 94 -15.48 -23.81 -32.85
C MET A 94 -14.54 -22.70 -32.39
N ASP A 95 -14.97 -21.90 -31.42
CA ASP A 95 -14.11 -20.91 -30.78
C ASP A 95 -13.24 -21.56 -29.70
N VAL A 96 -11.96 -21.24 -29.71
CA VAL A 96 -10.94 -21.88 -28.90
C VAL A 96 -10.05 -20.82 -28.27
N GLU A 97 -9.95 -20.87 -26.94
CA GLU A 97 -8.97 -20.09 -26.20
C GLU A 97 -7.57 -20.66 -26.43
N VAL A 98 -6.64 -19.77 -26.76
CA VAL A 98 -5.24 -20.10 -26.97
C VAL A 98 -4.34 -19.20 -26.16
N GLN A 99 -3.16 -19.72 -25.83
CA GLN A 99 -2.09 -19.00 -25.17
C GLN A 99 -0.82 -19.06 -26.03
N ALA A 100 -0.05 -17.97 -26.05
CA ALA A 100 1.25 -17.88 -26.68
C ALA A 100 2.21 -18.97 -26.15
N ALA A 101 3.14 -19.43 -26.98
CA ALA A 101 4.16 -20.38 -26.56
C ALA A 101 5.12 -19.76 -25.54
N GLU A 102 5.45 -18.49 -25.73
CA GLU A 102 6.42 -17.72 -24.95
C GLU A 102 5.78 -16.42 -24.44
N ALA A 103 6.36 -15.85 -23.39
CA ALA A 103 5.97 -14.55 -22.87
C ALA A 103 6.55 -13.42 -23.73
N GLY A 104 5.92 -12.25 -23.65
CA GLY A 104 6.45 -11.03 -24.25
C GLY A 104 5.51 -10.31 -25.22
N PRO A 105 5.78 -9.02 -25.46
CA PRO A 105 4.93 -8.14 -26.26
C PRO A 105 4.86 -8.58 -27.73
N ASP A 106 5.86 -9.30 -28.19
CA ASP A 106 5.96 -9.92 -29.51
C ASP A 106 4.81 -10.85 -29.89
N TYR A 107 4.06 -11.36 -28.90
CA TYR A 107 2.89 -12.20 -29.12
C TYR A 107 1.56 -11.43 -29.07
N ASN A 108 1.60 -10.10 -28.84
CA ASN A 108 0.43 -9.23 -28.96
C ASN A 108 0.15 -8.89 -30.41
N ILE A 109 -0.39 -9.85 -31.15
CA ILE A 109 -0.67 -9.73 -32.58
C ILE A 109 -2.11 -9.28 -32.84
N GLY A 110 -2.33 -8.62 -33.97
CA GLY A 110 -3.68 -8.32 -34.46
C GLY A 110 -4.47 -9.56 -34.88
N PRO A 111 -5.71 -9.39 -35.38
CA PRO A 111 -6.47 -10.47 -35.99
C PRO A 111 -5.67 -11.17 -37.09
N SER A 112 -5.58 -12.50 -37.03
CA SER A 112 -4.70 -13.28 -37.91
C SER A 112 -5.35 -14.60 -38.34
N THR A 113 -4.74 -15.25 -39.32
CA THR A 113 -5.03 -16.64 -39.70
C THR A 113 -3.99 -17.55 -39.08
N PHE A 114 -4.39 -18.76 -38.73
CA PHE A 114 -3.54 -19.72 -38.05
C PHE A 114 -3.53 -21.06 -38.78
N ALA A 115 -2.34 -21.57 -39.04
CA ALA A 115 -2.15 -22.93 -39.54
C ALA A 115 -1.85 -23.88 -38.38
N LEU A 116 -2.17 -25.17 -38.54
CA LEU A 116 -1.80 -26.21 -37.57
C LEU A 116 -0.59 -26.97 -38.11
N PRO A 117 0.64 -26.74 -37.60
CA PRO A 117 1.85 -27.37 -38.14
C PRO A 117 1.81 -28.90 -38.10
N ALA A 118 1.08 -29.47 -37.13
CA ALA A 118 0.92 -30.92 -37.00
C ALA A 118 0.18 -31.56 -38.18
N LEU A 119 -0.54 -30.77 -39.00
CA LEU A 119 -1.25 -31.25 -40.18
C LEU A 119 -0.42 -31.10 -41.46
N ALA A 120 0.76 -30.47 -41.41
CA ALA A 120 1.60 -30.23 -42.58
C ALA A 120 1.93 -31.53 -43.31
N GLY A 121 1.92 -31.49 -44.64
CA GLY A 121 2.10 -32.67 -45.50
C GLY A 121 0.86 -33.54 -45.67
N THR A 122 -0.28 -33.19 -45.08
CA THR A 122 -1.57 -33.88 -45.28
C THR A 122 -2.57 -32.99 -46.02
N SER A 123 -3.60 -33.61 -46.61
CA SER A 123 -4.73 -32.89 -47.22
C SER A 123 -5.55 -32.07 -46.22
N LEU A 124 -5.32 -32.26 -44.91
CA LEU A 124 -5.98 -31.54 -43.84
C LEU A 124 -5.35 -30.17 -43.58
N TYR A 125 -4.10 -29.95 -43.97
CA TYR A 125 -3.35 -28.74 -43.64
C TYR A 125 -4.02 -27.46 -44.17
N THR A 126 -4.60 -27.53 -45.36
CA THR A 126 -5.31 -26.42 -45.99
C THR A 126 -6.80 -26.40 -45.65
N ALA A 127 -7.34 -27.52 -45.15
CA ALA A 127 -8.77 -27.68 -44.87
C ALA A 127 -9.13 -27.46 -43.38
N ILE A 128 -8.15 -27.50 -42.48
CA ILE A 128 -8.35 -27.20 -41.05
C ILE A 128 -7.42 -26.04 -40.68
N TYR A 129 -8.03 -24.91 -40.33
CA TYR A 129 -7.31 -23.67 -40.05
C TYR A 129 -8.02 -22.86 -38.96
N GLY A 130 -7.28 -21.97 -38.32
CA GLY A 130 -7.81 -21.02 -37.34
C GLY A 130 -7.89 -19.61 -37.90
N ARG A 131 -8.78 -18.80 -37.35
CA ARG A 131 -8.80 -17.35 -37.56
C ARG A 131 -9.18 -16.65 -36.25
N SER A 132 -8.43 -15.63 -35.88
CA SER A 132 -8.88 -14.68 -34.85
C SER A 132 -9.53 -13.47 -35.50
N PHE A 133 -10.54 -12.94 -34.82
CA PHE A 133 -11.23 -11.70 -35.21
C PHE A 133 -10.89 -10.54 -34.26
N SER A 134 -10.36 -10.88 -33.08
CA SER A 134 -9.84 -9.96 -32.08
C SER A 134 -8.32 -10.14 -31.97
N PRO A 135 -7.60 -9.12 -31.49
CA PRO A 135 -6.17 -9.24 -31.21
C PRO A 135 -5.89 -10.28 -30.11
N MET A 136 -4.68 -10.82 -30.13
CA MET A 136 -4.09 -11.52 -28.99
C MET A 136 -3.46 -10.45 -28.09
N THR A 137 -3.68 -10.53 -26.78
CA THR A 137 -3.25 -9.49 -25.82
C THR A 137 -2.74 -10.10 -24.52
N GLY A 138 -2.06 -9.29 -23.69
CA GLY A 138 -1.53 -9.71 -22.38
C GLY A 138 -0.14 -10.35 -22.44
N GLY A 139 0.53 -10.34 -23.59
CA GLY A 139 1.94 -10.69 -23.69
C GLY A 139 2.81 -9.57 -23.11
N PHE A 140 3.58 -9.89 -22.07
CA PHE A 140 4.47 -8.95 -21.41
C PHE A 140 5.78 -9.64 -21.01
N LYS A 141 6.89 -8.91 -21.11
CA LYS A 141 8.19 -9.36 -20.61
C LYS A 141 9.02 -8.13 -20.29
N GLY A 142 9.23 -7.89 -19.01
CA GLY A 142 9.95 -6.71 -18.54
C GLY A 142 9.94 -6.61 -17.02
N GLU A 143 10.60 -5.58 -16.51
CA GLU A 143 10.58 -5.26 -15.08
C GLU A 143 9.33 -4.46 -14.74
N VAL A 144 8.68 -4.82 -13.63
CA VAL A 144 7.60 -4.05 -13.02
C VAL A 144 8.01 -3.63 -11.61
N SER A 145 7.45 -2.51 -11.15
CA SER A 145 7.65 -2.07 -9.77
C SER A 145 6.93 -3.02 -8.80
N GLN A 146 7.55 -3.24 -7.65
CA GLN A 146 7.02 -4.06 -6.57
C GLN A 146 7.33 -3.39 -5.24
N VAL A 147 6.34 -3.34 -4.35
CA VAL A 147 6.53 -2.78 -3.01
C VAL A 147 7.44 -3.70 -2.21
N THR A 148 8.50 -3.14 -1.63
CA THR A 148 9.41 -3.86 -0.74
C THR A 148 9.05 -3.61 0.72
N GLN A 149 9.53 -4.49 1.60
CA GLN A 149 9.44 -4.27 3.05
C GLN A 149 10.15 -2.96 3.45
N GLU A 150 11.27 -2.64 2.80
CA GLU A 150 12.03 -1.41 3.04
C GLU A 150 11.24 -0.16 2.62
N ASP A 151 10.42 -0.23 1.57
CA ASP A 151 9.55 0.88 1.17
C ASP A 151 8.49 1.19 2.25
N LEU A 152 7.86 0.15 2.81
CA LEU A 152 6.87 0.29 3.89
C LEU A 152 7.51 0.88 5.16
N GLU A 153 8.67 0.37 5.56
CA GLU A 153 9.39 0.86 6.74
C GLU A 153 9.86 2.31 6.58
N LYS A 154 10.34 2.68 5.38
CA LYS A 154 10.71 4.07 5.09
C LYS A 154 9.49 4.99 5.11
N ALA A 155 8.39 4.58 4.50
CA ALA A 155 7.14 5.34 4.49
C ALA A 155 6.60 5.56 5.91
N GLU A 156 6.58 4.51 6.74
CA GLU A 156 6.19 4.60 8.14
C GLU A 156 7.07 5.59 8.91
N ASN A 157 8.40 5.49 8.79
CA ASN A 157 9.32 6.38 9.49
C ASN A 157 9.16 7.84 9.07
N VAL A 158 9.00 8.11 7.76
CA VAL A 158 8.79 9.46 7.24
C VAL A 158 7.52 10.08 7.82
N LEU A 159 6.39 9.36 7.74
CA LEU A 159 5.14 9.87 8.28
C LEU A 159 5.18 9.99 9.80
N ALA A 160 5.80 9.04 10.50
CA ALA A 160 5.87 9.04 11.96
C ALA A 160 6.61 10.26 12.48
N GLU A 161 7.75 10.61 11.87
CA GLU A 161 8.50 11.82 12.23
C GLU A 161 7.71 13.10 11.94
N GLU A 162 7.06 13.18 10.78
CA GLU A 162 6.25 14.34 10.40
C GLU A 162 5.05 14.53 11.35
N LEU A 163 4.28 13.47 11.57
CA LEU A 163 3.07 13.52 12.38
C LEU A 163 3.37 13.73 13.86
N LYS A 164 4.46 13.14 14.38
CA LYS A 164 4.90 13.39 15.77
C LYS A 164 5.25 14.85 15.97
N LYS A 165 5.95 15.46 15.01
CA LYS A 165 6.28 16.89 15.07
C LYS A 165 5.02 17.75 15.04
N GLU A 166 4.10 17.49 14.11
CA GLU A 166 2.84 18.24 13.98
C GLU A 166 1.99 18.12 15.26
N SER A 167 1.80 16.90 15.77
CA SER A 167 0.99 16.65 16.97
C SER A 167 1.60 17.30 18.21
N ARG A 168 2.93 17.32 18.35
CA ARG A 168 3.62 18.05 19.43
C ARG A 168 3.36 19.56 19.38
N GLU A 169 3.48 20.16 18.19
CA GLU A 169 3.21 21.59 18.00
C GLU A 169 1.72 21.91 18.24
N PHE A 170 0.82 21.01 17.84
CA PHE A 170 -0.60 21.12 18.09
C PHE A 170 -0.94 21.07 19.58
N LEU A 171 -0.42 20.11 20.36
CA LEU A 171 -0.60 20.07 21.81
C LEU A 171 -0.14 21.36 22.47
N LYS A 172 1.03 21.87 22.08
CA LYS A 172 1.58 23.11 22.63
C LYS A 172 0.71 24.32 22.34
N SER A 173 0.17 24.42 21.13
CA SER A 173 -0.66 25.55 20.70
C SER A 173 -2.09 25.52 21.25
N THR A 174 -2.58 24.34 21.66
CA THR A 174 -3.92 24.16 22.23
C THR A 174 -3.96 24.21 23.76
N LEU A 175 -2.80 24.30 24.41
CA LEU A 175 -2.72 24.48 25.86
C LEU A 175 -3.39 25.79 26.30
N PRO A 176 -4.16 25.75 27.40
CA PRO A 176 -4.60 26.97 28.07
C PRO A 176 -3.38 27.81 28.50
N THR A 177 -3.51 29.14 28.46
CA THR A 177 -2.42 30.09 28.74
C THR A 177 -1.90 30.04 30.19
N ASP A 178 -2.69 29.48 31.10
CA ASP A 178 -2.33 29.26 32.51
C ASP A 178 -1.59 27.94 32.75
N PHE A 179 -1.43 27.09 31.72
CA PHE A 179 -0.70 25.83 31.82
C PHE A 179 0.67 25.90 31.16
N VAL A 180 1.59 25.14 31.74
CA VAL A 180 2.92 24.89 31.20
C VAL A 180 3.03 23.40 30.89
N LEU A 181 3.43 23.06 29.67
CA LEU A 181 3.76 21.70 29.24
C LEU A 181 5.25 21.63 28.95
N LEU A 182 5.94 20.63 29.50
CA LEU A 182 7.37 20.42 29.24
C LEU A 182 7.54 19.45 28.07
N ASP A 183 8.43 19.76 27.13
CA ASP A 183 8.66 18.90 25.96
C ASP A 183 8.99 17.45 26.31
N LYS A 184 9.71 17.26 27.42
CA LYS A 184 10.12 15.93 27.88
C LYS A 184 8.95 15.12 28.46
N THR A 185 7.83 15.75 28.82
CA THR A 185 6.63 15.05 29.34
C THR A 185 5.68 14.63 28.23
N ILE A 186 6.02 14.90 26.97
CA ILE A 186 5.22 14.51 25.81
C ILE A 186 5.61 13.08 25.40
N SER A 187 4.69 12.14 25.61
CA SER A 187 4.73 10.79 25.06
C SER A 187 3.95 10.74 23.75
N GLN A 188 4.45 9.99 22.77
CA GLN A 188 3.81 9.84 21.46
C GLN A 188 3.90 8.38 21.04
N GLU A 189 2.75 7.79 20.74
CA GLU A 189 2.64 6.41 20.29
C GLU A 189 1.91 6.34 18.94
N ILE A 190 2.39 5.46 18.06
CA ILE A 190 1.66 5.11 16.85
C ILE A 190 0.59 4.11 17.26
N VAL A 191 -0.67 4.47 17.08
CA VAL A 191 -1.82 3.64 17.48
C VAL A 191 -2.41 2.87 16.30
N GLU A 192 -2.13 3.30 15.07
CA GLU A 192 -2.66 2.69 13.86
C GLU A 192 -1.69 2.92 12.70
N ILE A 193 -1.47 1.86 11.91
CA ILE A 193 -0.76 1.90 10.63
C ILE A 193 -1.63 1.14 9.65
N ASP A 194 -2.01 1.79 8.57
CA ASP A 194 -2.81 1.20 7.50
C ASP A 194 -2.10 1.40 6.16
N SER A 195 -1.86 0.30 5.45
CA SER A 195 -1.23 0.30 4.13
C SER A 195 -2.21 -0.24 3.12
N SER A 196 -2.32 0.46 1.98
CA SER A 196 -3.16 0.01 0.86
C SER A 196 -2.70 -1.30 0.22
N VAL A 197 -1.43 -1.70 0.44
CA VAL A 197 -0.83 -2.94 -0.09
C VAL A 197 0.18 -3.54 0.88
N GLU A 198 0.46 -4.83 0.69
CA GLU A 198 1.52 -5.55 1.40
C GLU A 198 2.83 -5.58 0.59
N ALA A 199 3.93 -5.94 1.26
CA ALA A 199 5.19 -6.20 0.57
C ALA A 199 5.02 -7.34 -0.46
N GLY A 200 5.65 -7.19 -1.62
CA GLY A 200 5.56 -8.13 -2.73
C GLY A 200 4.46 -7.84 -3.75
N VAL A 201 3.60 -6.85 -3.50
CA VAL A 201 2.55 -6.45 -4.46
C VAL A 201 3.16 -5.64 -5.62
N GLU A 202 2.80 -6.01 -6.84
CA GLU A 202 3.25 -5.37 -8.09
C GLU A 202 2.43 -4.10 -8.40
N VAL A 203 2.86 -2.96 -7.84
CA VAL A 203 2.27 -1.63 -8.08
C VAL A 203 3.38 -0.57 -8.20
N GLU A 204 3.09 0.55 -8.85
CA GLU A 204 4.03 1.67 -8.98
C GLU A 204 4.09 2.53 -7.71
N SER A 205 2.97 2.66 -7.02
CA SER A 205 2.82 3.43 -5.79
C SER A 205 1.85 2.77 -4.83
N PHE A 206 1.91 3.18 -3.57
CA PHE A 206 1.00 2.77 -2.51
C PHE A 206 0.72 3.92 -1.56
N ASN A 207 -0.47 3.94 -0.98
CA ASN A 207 -0.80 4.84 0.13
C ASN A 207 -0.52 4.17 1.46
N LEU A 208 0.05 4.93 2.38
CA LEU A 208 0.21 4.57 3.79
C LEU A 208 -0.41 5.67 4.65
N GLN A 209 -1.16 5.25 5.67
CA GLN A 209 -1.76 6.10 6.68
C GLN A 209 -1.23 5.68 8.05
N ILE A 210 -0.91 6.67 8.87
CA ILE A 210 -0.62 6.43 10.28
C ILE A 210 -1.51 7.31 11.15
N LYS A 211 -1.79 6.82 12.36
CA LYS A 211 -2.40 7.60 13.44
C LYS A 211 -1.45 7.60 14.64
N VAL A 212 -1.18 8.80 15.14
CA VAL A 212 -0.39 9.02 16.35
C VAL A 212 -1.30 9.58 17.43
N LYS A 213 -1.17 9.03 18.63
CA LYS A 213 -1.72 9.58 19.85
C LYS A 213 -0.57 10.23 20.61
N SER A 214 -0.75 11.48 21.01
CA SER A 214 0.21 12.17 21.87
C SER A 214 -0.45 12.54 23.19
N GLU A 215 0.31 12.40 24.26
CA GLU A 215 -0.10 12.75 25.61
C GLU A 215 1.01 13.55 26.28
N GLY A 216 0.64 14.61 26.99
CA GLY A 216 1.57 15.50 27.67
C GLY A 216 1.09 15.83 29.06
N LEU A 217 1.97 15.72 30.05
CA LEU A 217 1.70 16.15 31.42
C LEU A 217 2.03 17.64 31.57
N GLY A 218 1.01 18.46 31.76
CA GLY A 218 1.14 19.89 32.05
C GLY A 218 0.75 20.22 33.49
N PHE A 219 1.16 21.38 33.98
CA PHE A 219 0.78 21.89 35.30
C PHE A 219 0.40 23.37 35.20
N LYS A 220 -0.36 23.87 36.16
CA LYS A 220 -0.71 25.29 36.22
C LYS A 220 0.50 26.12 36.61
N LYS A 221 0.75 27.18 35.85
CA LYS A 221 1.80 28.16 36.12
C LYS A 221 1.67 28.74 37.52
N SER A 222 0.46 29.13 37.93
CA SER A 222 0.19 29.69 39.26
C SER A 222 0.59 28.74 40.39
N ASP A 223 0.34 27.44 40.23
CA ASP A 223 0.53 26.46 41.30
C ASP A 223 2.02 26.25 41.53
N MET A 224 2.80 26.16 40.45
CA MET A 224 4.26 26.07 40.52
C MET A 224 4.91 27.36 41.04
N GLU A 225 4.46 28.53 40.59
CA GLU A 225 4.99 29.81 41.05
C GLU A 225 4.69 30.05 42.54
N ASN A 226 3.47 29.76 42.98
CA ASN A 226 3.09 29.86 44.39
C ASN A 226 3.87 28.84 45.24
N PHE A 227 4.03 27.62 44.75
CA PHE A 227 4.82 26.59 45.41
C PHE A 227 6.28 27.03 45.60
N ALA A 228 6.91 27.54 44.54
CA ALA A 228 8.29 28.04 44.58
C ALA A 228 8.43 29.22 45.55
N LYS A 229 7.52 30.22 45.49
CA LYS A 229 7.50 31.36 46.42
C LYS A 229 7.39 30.90 47.88
N ASN A 230 6.47 29.98 48.17
CA ASN A 230 6.29 29.44 49.51
C ASN A 230 7.52 28.68 50.01
N CYS A 231 8.17 27.88 49.14
CA CYS A 231 9.43 27.21 49.49
C CYS A 231 10.52 28.21 49.87
N ILE A 232 10.71 29.25 49.05
CA ILE A 232 11.72 30.28 49.31
C ILE A 232 11.38 31.04 50.61
N SER A 233 10.10 31.36 50.87
CA SER A 233 9.70 32.06 52.09
C SER A 233 10.01 31.29 53.38
N LEU A 234 10.06 29.95 53.34
CA LEU A 234 10.44 29.13 54.49
C LEU A 234 11.94 29.26 54.83
N ASP A 235 12.78 29.56 53.83
CA ASP A 235 14.24 29.64 53.96
C ASP A 235 14.77 31.08 54.11
N ILE A 236 13.89 32.08 54.07
CA ILE A 236 14.28 33.49 54.19
C ILE A 236 14.49 33.89 55.67
N PRO A 237 15.64 34.49 56.03
CA PRO A 237 15.88 35.00 57.38
C PRO A 237 14.90 36.12 57.78
N GLU A 238 14.57 36.19 59.08
CA GLU A 238 13.73 37.25 59.64
C GLU A 238 14.18 38.66 59.20
N GLY A 239 13.21 39.47 58.77
CA GLY A 239 13.43 40.85 58.32
C GLY A 239 13.82 41.00 56.85
N LYS A 240 13.98 39.91 56.10
CA LYS A 240 14.19 39.94 54.63
C LYS A 240 12.90 39.58 53.88
N LYS A 241 12.79 40.06 52.64
CA LYS A 241 11.66 39.76 51.74
C LYS A 241 12.17 39.50 50.33
N ILE A 242 11.39 38.74 49.56
CA ILE A 242 11.67 38.51 48.14
C ILE A 242 11.42 39.82 47.38
N GLN A 243 12.35 40.17 46.50
CA GLN A 243 12.11 41.17 45.47
C GLN A 243 11.48 40.46 44.27
N GLU A 244 10.16 40.58 44.11
CA GLU A 244 9.44 39.79 43.09
C GLU A 244 9.92 40.06 41.66
N GLU A 245 10.33 41.29 41.38
CA GLU A 245 10.83 41.75 40.08
C GLU A 245 12.14 41.07 39.65
N SER A 246 12.90 40.49 40.59
CA SER A 246 14.15 39.79 40.31
C SER A 246 14.00 38.26 40.22
N LEU A 247 12.77 37.73 40.36
CA LEU A 247 12.54 36.29 40.25
C LEU A 247 12.54 35.86 38.79
N GLU A 248 13.52 35.03 38.42
CA GLU A 248 13.48 34.25 37.19
C GLU A 248 13.07 32.81 37.52
N ILE A 249 12.00 32.34 36.88
CA ILE A 249 11.48 30.98 37.06
C ILE A 249 11.67 30.23 35.76
N ASN A 250 12.51 29.19 35.81
CA ASN A 250 12.77 28.28 34.70
C ASN A 250 12.29 26.89 35.10
N TYR A 251 11.52 26.25 34.23
CA TYR A 251 10.98 24.92 34.47
C TYR A 251 11.85 23.86 33.80
N SER A 252 12.28 22.86 34.56
CA SER A 252 13.01 21.70 34.06
C SER A 252 12.57 20.44 34.80
N SER A 253 12.78 19.29 34.18
CA SER A 253 12.52 17.98 34.79
C SER A 253 13.81 17.17 34.88
N GLU A 254 14.00 16.53 36.03
CA GLU A 254 15.15 15.65 36.32
C GLU A 254 14.80 14.18 36.07
N SER A 255 13.60 13.75 36.49
CA SER A 255 13.02 12.45 36.17
C SER A 255 11.55 12.62 35.76
N ILE A 256 11.04 11.69 34.96
CA ILE A 256 9.67 11.73 34.45
C ILE A 256 9.10 10.32 34.54
N ASP A 257 8.00 10.18 35.26
CA ASP A 257 7.16 8.99 35.29
C ASP A 257 5.74 9.43 34.91
N LEU A 258 5.32 9.08 33.69
CA LEU A 258 3.99 9.45 33.18
C LEU A 258 2.88 8.52 33.70
N GLU A 259 3.21 7.34 34.23
CA GLU A 259 2.22 6.41 34.79
C GLU A 259 1.80 6.82 36.20
N SER A 260 2.76 7.25 37.03
CA SER A 260 2.48 7.69 38.40
C SER A 260 2.10 9.17 38.52
N GLY A 261 2.45 9.99 37.52
CA GLY A 261 2.14 11.42 37.46
C GLY A 261 3.10 12.34 38.21
#